data_AF-A0A519ET12-F1
#
_entry.id   AF-A0A519ET12-F1
#
_cell.length_a   1.000
_cell.length_b   1.000
_cell.length_c   1.000
_cell.angle_alpha   90.00
_cell.angle_beta   90.00
_cell.angle_gamma   90.00
#
_symmetry.space_group_name_H-M   'P 1'
#
loop_
_entity.id
_entity.type
_entity.pdbx_description
1 polymer ?
#
loop_
_entity_poly.entity_id
_entity_poly.type
_entity_poly.pdbx_seq_one_letter_code
_entity_poly.pdbx_strand_id
1 'polypeptide(L)' 'YRMPVIDYVVVHELAHLRVMDHSPRFWETVESVVPDYGALRQQLKDEPVPRW' A
#
# COMPACT_ATOMS: atom_id res chain seq x y z
N TYR A 1 3.62 -13.93 1.16
CA TYR A 1 3.70 -12.60 0.50
C TYR A 1 5.15 -12.26 0.21
N ARG A 2 5.44 -11.61 -0.93
CA ARG A 2 6.80 -11.12 -1.26
C ARG A 2 7.12 -9.90 -0.39
N MET A 3 8.38 -9.71 0.02
CA MET A 3 8.79 -8.59 0.89
C MET A 3 8.26 -7.21 0.44
N PRO A 4 8.31 -6.83 -0.86
CA PRO A 4 7.82 -5.51 -1.30
C PRO A 4 6.32 -5.27 -1.04
N VAL A 5 5.51 -6.33 -1.08
CA VAL A 5 4.06 -6.24 -0.79
C VAL A 5 3.83 -5.94 0.69
N ILE A 6 4.63 -6.55 1.57
CA ILE A 6 4.57 -6.30 3.02
C ILE A 6 4.98 -4.85 3.30
N ASP A 7 6.06 -4.37 2.70
CA ASP A 7 6.53 -2.99 2.87
C ASP A 7 5.46 -1.98 2.42
N TYR A 8 4.81 -2.23 1.28
CA TYR A 8 3.69 -1.41 0.82
C TYR A 8 2.53 -1.38 1.82
N VAL A 9 2.11 -2.52 2.38
CA VAL A 9 1.03 -2.56 3.37
C VAL A 9 1.43 -1.84 4.65
N VAL A 10 2.65 -2.04 5.15
CA VAL A 10 3.14 -1.33 6.34
C VAL A 10 3.15 0.18 6.12
N VAL A 11 3.65 0.64 4.97
CA VAL A 11 3.64 2.07 4.62
C VAL A 11 2.21 2.60 4.45
N HIS A 12 1.29 1.81 3.87
CA HIS A 12 -0.12 2.16 3.75
C HIS A 12 -0.76 2.44 5.11
N GLU A 13 -0.60 1.52 6.07
CA GLU A 13 -1.15 1.67 7.42
C GLU A 13 -0.49 2.82 8.19
N LEU A 14 0.82 3.02 8.03
CA LEU A 14 1.53 4.14 8.66
C LEU A 14 1.12 5.50 8.06
N ALA A 15 0.81 5.56 6.76
CA ALA A 15 0.34 6.78 6.10
C ALA A 15 -1.00 7.24 6.71
N HIS A 16 -1.82 6.32 7.20
CA HIS A 16 -3.06 6.66 7.90
C HIS A 16 -2.85 7.48 9.18
N LEU A 17 -1.69 7.40 9.83
CA LEU A 17 -1.35 8.26 10.97
C LEU A 17 -1.26 9.75 10.59
N ARG A 18 -1.11 10.07 9.30
CA ARG A 18 -1.06 11.45 8.78
C ARG A 18 -2.31 11.84 8.00
N VAL A 19 -2.91 10.91 7.26
CA VAL A 19 -4.07 11.14 6.40
C VAL A 19 -5.04 9.95 6.55
N MET A 20 -6.16 10.17 7.23
CA MET A 20 -7.09 9.11 7.61
C MET A 20 -7.96 8.56 6.46
N ASP A 21 -7.92 9.19 5.29
CA ASP A 21 -8.64 8.75 4.08
C ASP A 21 -7.66 8.36 2.97
N HIS A 22 -8.20 7.86 1.84
CA HIS A 22 -7.41 7.53 0.64
C HIS A 22 -7.42 8.66 -0.40
N SER A 23 -7.41 9.92 0.05
CA SER A 23 -7.34 11.10 -0.82
C SER A 23 -6.01 11.20 -1.58
N PRO A 24 -5.87 12.10 -2.58
CA PRO A 24 -4.59 12.29 -3.28
C PRO A 24 -3.40 12.54 -2.34
N ARG A 25 -3.61 13.27 -1.24
CA ARG A 25 -2.59 13.54 -0.22
C ARG A 25 -2.10 12.27 0.49
N PHE A 26 -2.99 11.30 0.69
CA PHE A 26 -2.61 9.98 1.21
C PHE A 26 -1.66 9.29 0.24
N TRP A 27 -2.01 9.26 -1.05
CA TRP A 27 -1.20 8.59 -2.07
C TRP A 27 0.14 9.28 -2.29
N GLU A 28 0.22 10.62 -2.23
CA GLU A 28 1.49 11.36 -2.21
C GLU A 28 2.36 10.94 -1.02
N THR A 29 1.76 10.73 0.16
CA THR A 29 2.48 10.27 1.35
C THR A 29 3.04 8.86 1.17
N VAL A 30 2.25 7.94 0.60
CA VAL A 30 2.69 6.57 0.28
C VAL A 30 3.79 6.57 -0.77
N GLU A 31 3.61 7.31 -1.87
CA GLU A 31 4.55 7.40 -2.99
C GLU A 31 5.91 7.96 -2.56
N SER A 32 5.94 8.88 -1.57
CA SER A 32 7.19 9.43 -1.03
C SER A 32 8.13 8.39 -0.40
N VAL A 33 7.59 7.21 -0.02
CA VAL A 33 8.35 6.11 0.59
C VAL A 33 8.42 4.89 -0.33
N VAL A 34 7.33 4.59 -1.03
CA VAL A 34 7.19 3.44 -1.94
C VAL A 34 6.72 3.96 -3.30
N PRO A 35 7.63 4.41 -4.19
CA PRO A 35 7.26 5.01 -5.48
C PRO A 35 6.54 4.04 -6.43
N ASP A 36 6.76 2.74 -6.28
CA ASP A 36 6.17 1.66 -7.08
C ASP A 36 4.85 1.10 -6.49
N TYR A 37 4.22 1.83 -5.55
CA TYR A 37 3.01 1.38 -4.85
C TYR A 37 1.87 0.98 -5.79
N GLY A 38 1.77 1.57 -6.99
CA GLY A 38 0.75 1.24 -7.98
C GLY A 38 0.83 -0.22 -8.43
N ALA A 39 2.03 -0.72 -8.72
CA ALA A 39 2.26 -2.10 -9.12
C ALA A 39 2.02 -3.07 -7.96
N LEU A 40 2.48 -2.72 -6.76
CA LEU A 40 2.29 -3.53 -5.54
C LEU A 40 0.81 -3.62 -5.15
N ARG A 41 0.07 -2.52 -5.29
CA ARG A 41 -1.38 -2.49 -5.10
C ARG A 41 -2.11 -3.37 -6.11
N GLN A 42 -1.67 -3.38 -7.36
CA GLN A 42 -2.26 -4.25 -8.38
C GLN A 42 -1.97 -5.73 -8.07
N GLN A 43 -0.73 -6.05 -7.68
CA GLN A 43 -0.36 -7.40 -7.24
C GLN A 43 -1.25 -7.89 -6.08
N LEU A 44 -1.51 -7.04 -5.08
CA LEU A 44 -2.40 -7.36 -3.96
C LEU A 44 -3.85 -7.61 -4.37
N LYS A 45 -4.34 -6.92 -5.40
CA LYS A 45 -5.70 -7.14 -5.92
C LYS A 45 -5.82 -8.44 -6.70
N ASP A 46 -4.77 -8.80 -7.42
CA ASP A 46 -4.74 -9.98 -8.29
C ASP A 46 -4.38 -11.26 -7.52
N GLU A 47 -3.75 -11.14 -6.35
CA GLU A 47 -3.46 -12.27 -5.46
C GLU A 47 -4.76 -12.79 -4.80
N PRO A 48 -5.09 -14.09 -4.95
CA PRO A 48 -6.23 -14.66 -4.26
C PRO A 48 -5.98 -14.62 -2.75
N VAL A 49 -6.83 -13.88 -2.03
CA VAL A 49 -6.83 -13.88 -0.57
C VAL A 49 -7.05 -15.32 -0.11
N PRO A 50 -6.23 -15.83 0.82
CA PRO A 50 -6.43 -17.16 1.37
C PRO A 50 -7.87 -17.34 1.90
N ARG A 51 -8.51 -18.46 1.58
CA ARG A 51 -9.92 -18.74 1.94
C ARG A 51 -10.10 -19.30 3.36
N TRP A 52 -9.20 -18.99 4.28
CA TRP A 52 -9.30 -19.46 5.66
C TRP A 52 -10.09 -18.50 6.54
#